data_AF-A0A6V7QGZ5-F1
#
_entry.id   AF-A0A6V7QGZ5-F1
#
_cell.length_a   1.000
_cell.length_b   1.000
_cell.length_c   1.000
_cell.angle_alpha   90.00
_cell.angle_beta   90.00
_cell.angle_gamma   90.00
#
_symmetry.space_group_name_H-M   'P 1'
#
loop_
_entity.id
_entity.type
_entity.pdbx_description
1 polymer ?
#
loop_
_entity_poly.entity_id
_entity_poly.type
_entity_poly.pdbx_seq_one_letter_code
_entity_poly.pdbx_strand_id
1 'polypeptide(L)'
;MTWRSVLNFGAQFNDMAVGLSFGAQFNDMAVGLSLGGQFSDMAVGLSFGAQFNDMAVGLSFGAQFNDMAVGLSFGAQFNDMAVGLSSDAQFNDMAVGLSFGTQFTDISVGLSSDAQFNDMAVV
;
A
#
# COMPACT_ATOMS: atom_id res chain seq x y z
N MET A 1 5.53 17.22 23.03
CA MET A 1 5.68 16.60 21.70
C MET A 1 5.89 17.70 20.68
N THR A 2 7.12 17.95 20.26
CA THR A 2 7.44 18.93 19.21
C THR A 2 7.38 18.21 17.87
N TRP A 3 6.37 18.51 17.08
CA TRP A 3 6.30 18.06 15.69
C TRP A 3 7.39 18.78 14.90
N ARG A 4 8.57 18.16 14.78
CA ARG A 4 9.53 18.58 13.74
C ARG A 4 9.03 17.98 12.45
N SER A 5 8.21 18.74 11.71
CA SER A 5 7.92 18.44 10.31
C SER A 5 9.22 18.60 9.52
N VAL A 6 9.98 17.51 9.39
CA VAL A 6 11.19 17.48 8.57
C VAL A 6 10.74 17.08 7.17
N LEU A 7 10.76 18.03 6.24
CA LEU A 7 10.64 17.76 4.82
C LEU A 7 11.95 17.13 4.35
N ASN A 8 11.89 15.86 3.94
CA ASN A 8 13.06 15.11 3.50
C ASN A 8 12.99 14.83 2.00
N PHE A 9 14.06 15.16 1.27
CA PHE A 9 14.21 14.92 -0.16
C PHE A 9 15.36 13.95 -0.40
N GLY A 10 15.09 12.83 -1.07
CA GLY A 10 16.15 11.92 -1.56
C GLY A 10 17.08 11.35 -0.50
N ALA A 11 16.67 11.33 0.77
CA ALA A 11 17.48 10.89 1.90
C ALA A 11 17.15 9.45 2.30
N GLN A 12 18.10 8.79 2.95
CA GLN A 12 17.95 7.46 3.54
C GLN A 12 17.80 7.58 5.05
N PHE A 13 16.83 6.89 5.63
CA PHE A 13 16.59 6.85 7.06
C PHE A 13 16.47 5.42 7.54
N ASN A 14 17.08 5.14 8.69
CA ASN A 14 16.86 3.88 9.37
C ASN A 14 15.50 3.90 10.05
N ASP A 15 15.26 4.88 10.92
CA ASP A 15 14.02 4.95 11.71
C ASP A 15 13.40 6.34 11.66
N MET A 16 12.09 6.40 11.47
CA MET A 16 11.32 7.63 11.57
C MET A 16 9.96 7.39 12.24
N ALA A 17 9.74 8.03 13.40
CA ALA A 17 8.45 7.95 14.06
C ALA A 17 7.32 8.61 13.25
N VAL A 18 7.57 9.82 12.74
CA VAL A 18 6.61 10.55 11.89
C VAL A 18 7.34 11.30 10.80
N GLY A 19 6.89 11.19 9.54
CA GLY A 19 7.56 11.80 8.41
C GLY A 19 6.64 12.37 7.33
N LEU A 20 7.13 13.43 6.68
CA LEU A 20 6.68 13.87 5.36
C LEU A 20 7.87 13.78 4.41
N SER A 21 7.77 12.99 3.36
CA SER A 21 8.92 12.70 2.51
C SER A 21 8.61 12.69 1.02
N PHE A 22 9.64 13.03 0.24
CA PHE A 22 9.60 13.07 -1.22
C PHE A 22 10.78 12.26 -1.77
N GLY A 23 10.49 11.13 -2.39
CA GLY A 23 11.50 10.26 -3.00
C GLY A 23 12.58 9.78 -2.02
N ALA A 24 12.22 9.58 -0.75
CA ALA A 24 13.16 9.12 0.29
C ALA A 24 13.04 7.60 0.51
N GLN A 25 14.06 7.02 1.15
CA GLN A 25 14.08 5.60 1.51
C GLN A 25 14.06 5.44 3.03
N PHE A 26 13.25 4.51 3.52
CA PHE A 26 13.10 4.22 4.94
C PHE A 26 13.21 2.72 5.19
N ASN A 27 13.97 2.34 6.22
CA ASN A 27 13.82 1.00 6.79
C ASN A 27 12.51 0.95 7.58
N ASP A 28 12.36 1.82 8.58
CA ASP A 28 11.18 1.82 9.45
C ASP A 28 10.53 3.20 9.52
N MET A 29 9.24 3.28 9.21
CA MET A 29 8.41 4.46 9.43
C MET A 29 7.11 4.13 10.16
N ALA A 30 6.91 4.71 11.35
CA ALA A 30 5.66 4.45 12.09
C ALA A 30 4.46 5.18 11.45
N VAL A 31 4.59 6.47 11.13
CA VAL A 31 3.52 7.25 10.47
C VAL A 31 4.08 8.13 9.37
N GLY A 32 3.50 8.07 8.17
CA GLY A 32 4.05 8.78 7.01
C GLY A 32 3.04 9.40 6.06
N LEU A 33 3.39 10.56 5.49
CA LEU A 33 2.91 10.92 4.15
C LEU A 33 4.10 10.93 3.18
N SER A 34 3.94 10.28 2.04
CA SER A 34 5.01 10.11 1.05
C SER A 34 4.54 10.43 -0.36
N LEU A 35 5.38 11.19 -1.07
CA LEU A 35 5.30 11.43 -2.51
C LEU A 35 6.52 10.78 -3.17
N GLY A 36 6.36 9.52 -3.54
CA GLY A 36 7.44 8.65 -3.97
C GLY A 36 8.39 8.24 -2.85
N GLY A 37 9.08 7.13 -3.07
CA GLY A 37 10.03 6.58 -2.10
C GLY A 37 9.95 5.06 -2.03
N GLN A 38 10.81 4.50 -1.17
CA GLN A 38 10.84 3.07 -0.87
C GLN A 38 10.84 2.86 0.63
N PHE A 39 10.04 1.93 1.11
CA PHE A 39 9.86 1.65 2.52
C PHE A 39 9.99 0.14 2.73
N SER A 40 10.86 -0.28 3.65
CA SER A 40 10.81 -1.66 4.14
C SER A 40 9.53 -1.81 4.95
N ASP A 41 9.38 -1.03 6.02
CA ASP A 41 8.24 -1.12 6.92
C ASP A 41 7.56 0.24 7.11
N MET A 42 6.24 0.27 6.89
CA MET A 42 5.39 1.40 7.25
C MET A 42 4.16 0.96 8.05
N ALA A 43 4.04 1.40 9.30
CA ALA A 43 2.87 1.00 10.10
C ALA A 43 1.59 1.72 9.64
N VAL A 44 1.63 3.04 9.46
CA VAL A 44 0.47 3.80 8.95
C VAL A 44 0.93 4.82 7.93
N GLY A 45 0.28 4.89 6.78
CA GLY A 45 0.62 5.96 5.84
C GLY A 45 -0.38 6.31 4.78
N LEU A 46 -0.10 7.45 4.17
CA LEU A 46 -0.70 7.86 2.91
C LEU A 46 0.40 8.14 1.89
N SER A 47 0.26 7.53 0.72
CA SER A 47 1.34 7.48 -0.26
C SER A 47 0.86 7.71 -1.68
N PHE A 48 1.72 8.34 -2.46
CA PHE A 48 1.53 8.53 -3.89
C PHE A 48 2.81 8.09 -4.61
N GLY A 49 2.73 7.11 -5.51
CA GLY A 49 3.89 6.73 -6.33
C GLY A 49 5.02 6.05 -5.55
N ALA A 50 4.75 5.34 -4.46
CA ALA A 50 5.77 4.75 -3.59
C ALA A 50 5.75 3.20 -3.61
N GLN A 51 6.85 2.61 -3.16
CA GLN A 51 7.02 1.15 -3.05
C GLN A 51 7.19 0.75 -1.59
N PHE A 52 6.54 -0.34 -1.19
CA PHE A 52 6.55 -0.86 0.19
C PHE A 52 6.84 -2.35 0.17
N ASN A 53 7.73 -2.80 1.06
CA ASN A 53 7.78 -4.21 1.40
C ASN A 53 6.58 -4.54 2.30
N ASP A 54 6.44 -3.85 3.42
CA ASP A 54 5.39 -4.08 4.39
C ASP A 54 4.64 -2.78 4.73
N MET A 55 3.30 -2.81 4.61
CA MET A 55 2.44 -1.76 5.12
C MET A 55 1.29 -2.33 5.96
N ALA A 56 1.20 -1.93 7.23
CA ALA A 56 0.10 -2.41 8.07
C ALA A 56 -1.23 -1.73 7.73
N VAL A 57 -1.25 -0.39 7.64
CA VAL A 57 -2.46 0.36 7.29
C VAL A 57 -2.13 1.48 6.32
N GLY A 58 -2.87 1.62 5.22
CA GLY A 58 -2.68 2.81 4.41
C GLY A 58 -3.72 3.19 3.38
N LEU A 59 -3.52 4.39 2.85
CA LEU A 59 -4.24 4.92 1.71
C LEU A 59 -3.25 5.30 0.62
N SER A 60 -3.38 4.70 -0.56
CA SER A 60 -2.33 4.79 -1.57
C SER A 60 -2.86 5.06 -2.98
N PHE A 61 -2.09 5.83 -3.74
CA PHE A 61 -2.34 6.09 -5.15
C PHE A 61 -1.11 5.77 -5.98
N GLY A 62 -1.22 4.92 -7.00
CA GLY A 62 -0.08 4.63 -7.88
C GLY A 62 1.07 3.91 -7.16
N ALA A 63 0.78 3.02 -6.21
CA ALA A 63 1.79 2.42 -5.33
C ALA A 63 1.94 0.92 -5.56
N GLN A 64 3.08 0.36 -5.10
CA GLN A 64 3.38 -1.07 -5.16
C GLN A 64 3.66 -1.60 -3.75
N PHE A 65 3.13 -2.78 -3.44
CA PHE A 65 3.25 -3.41 -2.14
C PHE A 65 3.63 -4.88 -2.31
N ASN A 66 4.59 -5.35 -1.51
CA ASN A 66 4.73 -6.78 -1.29
C ASN A 66 3.60 -7.23 -0.36
N ASP A 67 3.51 -6.64 0.82
CA ASP A 67 2.52 -7.00 1.83
C ASP A 67 1.73 -5.77 2.31
N MET A 68 0.41 -5.86 2.27
CA MET A 68 -0.49 -4.90 2.91
C MET A 68 -1.53 -5.58 3.78
N ALA A 69 -1.57 -5.25 5.07
CA ALA A 69 -2.60 -5.82 5.95
C ALA A 69 -3.98 -5.16 5.73
N VAL A 70 -4.06 -3.83 5.74
CA VAL A 70 -5.32 -3.11 5.52
C VAL A 70 -5.12 -1.89 4.63
N GLY A 71 -5.94 -1.70 3.59
CA GLY A 71 -5.83 -0.45 2.86
C GLY A 71 -6.94 -0.04 1.91
N LEU A 72 -6.81 1.20 1.47
CA LEU A 72 -7.60 1.85 0.44
C LEU A 72 -6.67 2.25 -0.70
N SER A 73 -6.86 1.70 -1.90
CA SER A 73 -5.87 1.85 -2.96
C SER A 73 -6.48 2.18 -4.31
N PHE A 74 -5.83 3.09 -5.04
CA PHE A 74 -6.23 3.47 -6.40
C PHE A 74 -5.02 3.34 -7.33
N GLY A 75 -5.13 2.57 -8.41
CA GLY A 75 -4.02 2.43 -9.35
C GLY A 75 -2.82 1.70 -8.72
N ALA A 76 -3.03 0.63 -7.97
CA ALA A 76 -1.97 0.01 -7.16
C ALA A 76 -1.74 -1.47 -7.50
N GLN A 77 -0.57 -1.99 -7.15
CA GLN A 77 -0.20 -3.39 -7.34
C GLN A 77 0.21 -4.02 -6.00
N PHE A 78 -0.26 -5.23 -5.74
CA PHE A 78 -0.05 -5.96 -4.50
C PHE A 78 0.41 -7.39 -4.81
N ASN A 79 1.44 -7.85 -4.11
CA ASN A 79 1.66 -9.28 -4.00
C ASN A 79 0.60 -9.87 -3.07
N ASP A 80 0.51 -9.37 -1.83
CA ASP A 80 -0.43 -9.87 -0.84
C ASP A 80 -1.20 -8.72 -0.18
N MET A 81 -2.54 -8.84 -0.14
CA MET A 81 -3.41 -7.95 0.62
C MET A 81 -4.38 -8.74 1.52
N ALA A 82 -4.35 -8.50 2.83
CA ALA A 82 -5.30 -9.17 3.71
C ALA A 82 -6.71 -8.56 3.62
N VAL A 83 -6.85 -7.24 3.74
CA VAL A 83 -8.15 -6.56 3.63
C VAL A 83 -8.05 -5.26 2.86
N GLY A 84 -8.92 -5.02 1.88
CA GLY A 84 -8.93 -3.69 1.27
C GLY A 84 -10.12 -3.31 0.42
N LEU A 85 -10.18 -2.00 0.13
CA LEU A 85 -11.02 -1.45 -0.93
C LEU A 85 -10.12 -0.91 -2.03
N SER A 86 -10.37 -1.30 -3.27
CA SER A 86 -9.48 -0.94 -4.36
C SER A 86 -10.19 -0.55 -5.65
N SER A 87 -9.58 0.37 -6.39
CA SER A 87 -9.95 0.70 -7.76
C SER A 87 -8.72 0.61 -8.65
N ASP A 88 -8.90 0.06 -9.86
CA ASP A 88 -7.84 0.00 -10.88
C ASP A 88 -6.56 -0.64 -10.34
N ALA A 89 -6.70 -1.77 -9.66
CA ALA A 89 -5.63 -2.42 -8.92
C ALA A 89 -5.39 -3.87 -9.39
N GLN A 90 -4.20 -4.38 -9.12
CA GLN A 90 -3.80 -5.75 -9.42
C GLN A 90 -3.32 -6.44 -8.14
N PHE A 91 -3.77 -7.68 -7.93
CA PHE A 91 -3.45 -8.50 -6.76
C PHE A 91 -2.95 -9.87 -7.20
N ASN A 92 -1.86 -10.35 -6.61
CA ASN A 92 -1.54 -11.77 -6.67
C ASN A 92 -2.40 -12.54 -5.67
N ASP A 93 -2.47 -12.11 -4.41
CA ASP A 93 -3.37 -12.66 -3.39
C ASP A 93 -4.15 -11.54 -2.70
N MET A 94 -5.45 -11.77 -2.53
CA MET A 94 -6.31 -10.97 -1.67
C MET A 94 -7.16 -11.87 -0.76
N ALA A 95 -7.08 -11.69 0.56
CA ALA A 95 -7.95 -12.46 1.45
C ALA A 95 -9.39 -11.90 1.46
N VAL A 96 -9.57 -10.59 1.66
CA VAL A 96 -10.91 -9.95 1.68
C VAL A 96 -10.90 -8.62 0.95
N GLY A 97 -11.83 -8.37 0.04
CA GLY A 97 -11.96 -7.02 -0.50
C GLY A 97 -13.24 -6.63 -1.22
N LEU A 98 -13.38 -5.33 -1.41
CA LEU A 98 -14.35 -4.74 -2.33
C LEU A 98 -13.59 -4.00 -3.42
N SER A 99 -13.91 -4.27 -4.67
CA SER A 99 -13.07 -3.79 -5.75
C SER A 99 -13.82 -3.33 -7.00
N PHE A 100 -13.19 -2.42 -7.74
CA PHE A 100 -13.68 -1.91 -9.02
C PHE A 100 -12.55 -1.88 -10.06
N GLY A 101 -12.76 -2.45 -11.24
CA GLY A 101 -11.74 -2.39 -12.31
C GLY A 101 -10.45 -3.14 -11.95
N THR A 102 -10.55 -4.25 -11.21
CA THR A 102 -9.39 -4.92 -10.61
C THR A 102 -9.07 -6.28 -11.21
N GLN A 103 -7.80 -6.66 -11.18
CA GLN A 103 -7.35 -7.99 -11.59
C GLN A 103 -6.85 -8.78 -10.38
N PHE A 104 -7.25 -10.04 -10.28
CA PHE A 104 -6.84 -10.96 -9.23
C PHE A 104 -6.22 -12.21 -9.82
N THR A 105 -5.10 -12.65 -9.25
CA THR A 105 -4.65 -14.02 -9.44
C THR A 105 -5.41 -14.95 -8.50
N ASP A 106 -5.48 -14.62 -7.21
CA ASP A 106 -6.31 -15.29 -6.19
C ASP A 106 -7.09 -14.25 -5.36
N ILE A 107 -8.30 -14.63 -4.96
CA ILE A 107 -9.09 -13.93 -3.94
C ILE A 107 -9.87 -14.95 -3.11
N SER A 108 -9.82 -14.81 -1.78
CA SER A 108 -10.58 -15.67 -0.88
C SER A 108 -12.03 -15.21 -0.71
N VAL A 109 -12.29 -13.92 -0.47
CA VAL A 109 -13.65 -13.37 -0.29
C VAL A 109 -13.72 -11.99 -0.93
N GLY A 110 -14.68 -11.72 -1.81
CA GLY A 110 -14.84 -10.35 -2.29
C GLY A 110 -16.12 -10.04 -3.02
N LEU A 111 -16.40 -8.74 -3.12
CA LEU A 111 -17.39 -8.21 -4.06
C LEU A 111 -16.66 -7.31 -5.03
N SER A 112 -16.82 -7.60 -6.31
CA SER A 112 -16.13 -6.86 -7.36
C SER A 112 -17.09 -6.39 -8.44
N SER A 113 -16.81 -5.22 -9.01
CA SER A 113 -17.41 -4.77 -10.26
C SER A 113 -16.30 -4.59 -11.29
N ASP A 114 -16.51 -5.09 -12.52
CA ASP A 114 -15.49 -5.03 -13.57
C ASP A 114 -14.14 -5.65 -13.14
N ALA A 115 -14.18 -6.90 -12.66
CA ALA A 115 -12.98 -7.62 -12.25
C ALA A 115 -12.66 -8.81 -13.14
N GLN A 116 -11.36 -9.11 -13.23
CA GLN A 116 -10.81 -10.28 -13.92
C GLN A 116 -10.15 -11.19 -12.89
N PHE A 117 -10.36 -12.50 -13.03
CA PHE A 117 -9.84 -13.51 -12.11
C PHE A 117 -9.09 -14.58 -12.90
N ASN A 118 -7.90 -14.95 -12.43
CA ASN A 118 -7.11 -16.03 -13.02
C ASN A 118 -7.39 -17.38 -12.33
N ASP A 119 -7.64 -17.36 -11.01
CA ASP A 119 -8.18 -18.47 -10.22
C ASP A 119 -9.19 -17.90 -9.19
N MET A 120 -10.27 -18.62 -8.88
CA MET A 120 -11.23 -18.20 -7.86
C MET A 120 -11.53 -19.35 -6.92
N ALA A 121 -11.15 -19.20 -5.65
CA ALA A 121 -11.83 -19.89 -4.56
C ALA A 121 -13.25 -19.30 -4.44
N VAL A 122 -14.24 -20.04 -4.95
CA VAL A 122 -15.65 -19.61 -4.95
C VAL A 122 -16.12 -19.21 -3.55
N VAL A 123 -16.70 -17.99 -3.43
CA VAL A 123 -17.53 -17.54 -2.30
C VAL A 123 -18.89 -17.07 -2.80
#